data_AF-A0A9P9DYD0-F1
#
_entry.id   AF-A0A9P9DYD0-F1
#
_cell.length_a   1.000
_cell.length_b   1.000
_cell.length_c   1.000
_cell.angle_alpha   90.00
_cell.angle_beta   90.00
_cell.angle_gamma   90.00
#
_symmetry.space_group_name_H-M   'P 1'
#
loop_
_entity.id
_entity.type
_entity.pdbx_description
1 polymer ?
#
loop_
_entity_poly.entity_id
_entity_poly.type
_entity_poly.pdbx_seq_one_letter_code
_entity_poly.pdbx_strand_id
1 'polypeptide(L)' 'MSSGGITDEAAIEGHDLIHNAEVEEQKLHGSHALTNEDLEPPAGKADLEQAPPSDQKKESTMDKVKEALNMK' A
#
# COMPACT_ATOMS: atom_id res chain seq x y z
N MET A 1 13.28 -34.23 8.56
CA MET A 1 13.11 -32.77 8.68
C MET A 1 11.83 -32.42 7.93
N SER A 2 10.70 -32.31 8.62
CA SER A 2 9.51 -31.74 7.98
C SER A 2 9.73 -30.25 7.88
N SER A 3 9.85 -29.73 6.67
CA SER A 3 9.78 -28.30 6.40
C SER A 3 8.37 -27.84 6.79
N GLY A 4 8.21 -27.44 8.05
CA GLY A 4 6.96 -26.90 8.59
C GLY A 4 6.69 -25.52 8.02
N GLY A 5 6.50 -25.44 6.71
CA GLY A 5 6.01 -24.26 6.01
C GLY A 5 4.50 -24.13 6.17
N ILE A 6 4.00 -22.92 5.92
CA ILE A 6 2.57 -22.69 5.71
C ILE A 6 2.17 -23.47 4.45
N THR A 7 1.07 -24.22 4.52
CA THR A 7 0.55 -24.92 3.34
C THR A 7 0.03 -23.91 2.32
N ASP A 8 0.14 -24.23 1.03
CA ASP A 8 -0.36 -23.33 -0.04
C ASP A 8 -1.84 -22.96 0.19
N GLU A 9 -2.64 -23.92 0.65
CA GLU A 9 -4.05 -23.72 1.04
C GLU A 9 -4.20 -22.62 2.11
N ALA A 10 -3.42 -22.68 3.19
CA ALA A 10 -3.50 -21.72 4.28
C ALA A 10 -2.95 -20.34 3.88
N ALA A 11 -2.02 -20.29 2.94
CA ALA A 11 -1.52 -19.04 2.37
C ALA A 11 -2.59 -18.37 1.49
N ILE A 12 -3.32 -19.15 0.69
CA ILE A 12 -4.43 -18.67 -0.14
C ILE A 12 -5.59 -18.18 0.74
N GLU A 13 -6.01 -18.99 1.72
CA GLU A 13 -7.06 -18.59 2.66
C GLU A 13 -6.69 -17.31 3.41
N GLY A 14 -5.45 -17.22 3.91
CA GLY A 14 -4.97 -16.02 4.59
C GLY A 14 -4.95 -14.79 3.68
N HIS A 15 -4.56 -14.96 2.42
CA HIS A 15 -4.58 -13.90 1.43
C HIS A 15 -6.01 -13.37 1.19
N ASP A 16 -6.97 -14.26 0.97
CA ASP A 16 -8.37 -13.90 0.71
C ASP A 16 -9.01 -13.20 1.92
N LEU A 17 -8.69 -13.63 3.15
CA LEU A 17 -9.16 -13.00 4.38
C LEU A 17 -8.65 -11.56 4.51
N ILE A 18 -7.37 -11.33 4.24
CA ILE A 18 -6.76 -10.00 4.32
C ILE A 18 -7.37 -9.09 3.25
N HIS A 19 -7.45 -9.55 2.00
CA HIS A 19 -8.03 -8.78 0.91
C HIS A 19 -9.48 -8.33 1.21
N ASN A 20 -10.31 -9.24 1.72
CA ASN A 20 -11.69 -8.89 2.09
C ASN A 20 -11.74 -7.83 3.20
N ALA A 21 -10.84 -7.90 4.19
CA ALA A 21 -10.75 -6.93 5.26
C ALA A 21 -10.35 -5.54 4.75
N GLU A 22 -9.42 -5.46 3.79
CA GLU A 22 -9.00 -4.21 3.15
C GLU A 22 -10.15 -3.56 2.36
N VAL A 23 -10.90 -4.36 1.59
CA VAL A 23 -12.08 -3.89 0.86
C VAL A 23 -13.15 -3.33 1.81
N GLU A 24 -13.39 -3.99 2.94
CA GLU A 24 -14.32 -3.49 3.95
C GLU A 24 -13.82 -2.21 4.63
N GLU A 25 -12.52 -2.13 4.91
CA GLU A 25 -11.90 -0.92 5.46
C GLU A 25 -12.08 0.27 4.52
N GLN A 26 -11.83 0.09 3.22
CA GLN A 26 -12.00 1.14 2.22
C GLN A 26 -13.46 1.60 2.12
N LYS A 27 -14.41 0.67 2.19
CA LYS A 27 -15.85 1.01 2.20
C LYS A 27 -16.25 1.83 3.42
N LEU A 28 -15.67 1.56 4.59
CA LEU A 28 -16.04 2.21 5.84
C LEU A 28 -15.29 3.52 6.08
N HIS A 29 -14.01 3.56 5.74
CA HIS A 29 -13.10 4.65 6.08
C HIS A 29 -12.76 5.57 4.89
N GLY A 30 -12.99 5.13 3.65
CA GLY A 30 -12.81 5.94 2.44
C GLY A 30 -11.44 6.62 2.38
N SER A 31 -11.42 7.96 2.45
CA SER A 31 -10.17 8.74 2.40
C SER A 31 -9.30 8.68 3.66
N HIS A 32 -9.80 8.05 4.73
CA HIS A 32 -9.05 7.80 5.97
C HIS A 32 -8.64 6.34 6.13
N ALA A 33 -8.86 5.50 5.12
CA ALA A 33 -8.38 4.14 5.12
C ALA A 33 -6.84 4.11 5.23
N LEU A 34 -6.32 3.18 6.02
CA LEU A 34 -4.91 2.90 6.18
C LEU A 34 -4.40 2.01 5.05
N THR A 35 -5.29 1.25 4.42
CA THR A 35 -5.00 0.41 3.26
C THR A 35 -5.08 1.24 1.98
N ASN A 36 -4.35 0.81 0.95
CA ASN A 36 -4.44 1.46 -0.35
C ASN A 36 -5.69 0.98 -1.09
N GLU A 37 -6.22 1.83 -1.98
CA GLU A 37 -7.23 1.37 -2.93
C GLU A 37 -6.68 0.21 -3.76
N ASP A 38 -7.49 -0.83 -3.88
CA ASP A 38 -7.14 -2.07 -4.56
C ASP A 38 -6.84 -1.80 -6.04
N LEU A 39 -5.55 -1.62 -6.33
CA LEU A 39 -5.01 -1.68 -7.67
C LEU A 39 -4.57 -3.12 -7.87
N GLU A 40 -5.47 -3.99 -8.34
CA GLU A 40 -5.16 -5.39 -8.64
C GLU A 40 -3.76 -5.50 -9.26
N PRO A 41 -2.77 -6.10 -8.57
CA PRO A 41 -1.50 -6.37 -9.22
C PRO A 41 -1.78 -7.45 -10.29
N PRO A 42 -1.29 -7.28 -11.54
CA PRO A 42 -1.56 -8.23 -12.60
C PRO A 42 -1.11 -9.62 -12.14
N ALA A 43 -2.05 -10.55 -12.12
CA ALA A 43 -1.85 -11.92 -11.68
C ALA A 43 -0.53 -12.50 -12.22
N GLY A 44 0.38 -12.87 -11.31
CA GLY A 44 1.55 -13.69 -11.65
C GLY A 44 2.94 -13.08 -11.49
N LYS A 45 3.16 -12.11 -10.59
CA LYS A 45 4.53 -11.75 -10.19
C LYS A 45 4.69 -11.71 -8.69
N ALA A 46 5.17 -12.83 -8.15
CA ALA A 46 6.11 -12.75 -7.05
C ALA A 46 7.32 -11.93 -7.52
N ASP A 47 7.98 -11.28 -6.55
CA ASP A 47 9.25 -10.56 -6.64
C ASP A 47 9.16 -9.02 -6.79
N LEU A 48 9.40 -8.40 -5.63
CA LEU A 48 10.17 -7.18 -5.35
C LEU A 48 9.80 -5.87 -6.07
N GLU A 49 9.63 -4.84 -5.24
CA GLU A 49 9.89 -3.42 -5.53
C GLU A 49 9.67 -2.96 -6.98
N GLN A 50 8.50 -2.40 -7.28
CA GLN A 50 8.45 -1.25 -8.17
C GLN A 50 7.11 -0.52 -8.07
N ALA A 51 7.05 0.46 -7.18
CA ALA A 51 6.29 1.67 -7.50
C ALA A 51 7.27 2.61 -8.24
N PRO A 52 7.05 2.96 -9.52
CA PRO A 52 7.74 4.11 -10.08
C PRO A 52 7.25 5.35 -9.32
N PRO A 53 8.13 6.20 -8.75
CA PRO A 53 7.68 7.49 -8.26
C PRO A 53 7.25 8.30 -9.48
N SER A 54 5.95 8.46 -9.64
CA SER A 54 5.37 9.54 -10.43
C SER A 54 6.01 10.86 -9.99
N ASP A 55 6.56 11.61 -10.94
CA ASP A 55 7.06 12.98 -10.80
C ASP A 55 5.95 13.96 -10.36
N GLN A 56 5.44 13.76 -9.15
CA GLN A 56 4.68 14.77 -8.43
C GLN A 56 5.68 15.47 -7.53
N LYS A 57 6.06 16.69 -7.92
CA LYS A 57 6.84 17.60 -7.07
C LYS A 57 6.15 17.68 -5.70
N LYS A 58 6.66 16.89 -4.75
CA LYS A 58 6.26 16.96 -3.35
C LYS A 58 6.85 18.26 -2.81
N GLU A 59 6.07 19.33 -2.90
CA GLU A 59 6.37 20.56 -2.18
C GLU A 59 6.40 20.20 -0.69
N SER A 60 7.59 20.26 -0.09
CA SER A 60 7.77 19.87 1.30
C SER A 60 7.05 20.90 2.17
N THR A 61 6.44 20.46 3.28
CA THR A 61 5.90 21.36 4.30
C THR A 61 6.93 22.40 4.74
N MET A 62 8.22 22.05 4.68
CA MET A 62 9.33 22.97 4.95
C MET A 62 9.42 24.12 3.93
N ASP A 63 9.12 23.86 2.66
CA ASP A 63 9.19 24.87 1.61
C ASP A 63 8.08 25.91 1.77
N LYS A 64 6.88 25.50 2.20
CA LYS A 64 5.80 26.42 2.59
C LYS A 64 6.16 27.29 3.79
N VAL A 65 6.86 26.73 4.77
CA VAL A 65 7.33 27.49 5.95
C VAL A 65 8.39 28.52 5.55
N LYS A 66 9.32 28.17 4.66
CA LYS A 66 10.34 29.12 4.14
C LYS A 66 9.70 30.26 3.36
N GLU A 67 8.70 29.97 2.53
CA GLU A 67 7.96 30.99 1.79
C GLU A 67 7.23 31.96 2.73
N ALA A 68 6.50 31.42 3.73
CA ALA A 68 5.78 32.22 4.72
C ALA A 68 6.69 33.11 5.56
N LEU A 69 7.95 32.70 5.75
CA LEU A 69 8.97 33.46 6.48
C LEU A 69 9.88 34.30 5.56
N ASN A 70 9.56 34.39 4.26
CA ASN A 70 10.36 35.07 3.23
C ASN A 70 11.86 34.70 3.23
N MET A 71 12.15 33.46 3.63
CA MET A 71 13.49 32.89 3.60
C MET A 71 13.72 32.31 2.19
N LYS A 72 14.38 33.09 1.32
CA LYS A 72 14.82 32.63 0.00
C LYS A 72 15.99 31.65 0.10
#